data_AF-A0A1R1PQL2-F1
#
_entry.id   AF-A0A1R1PQL2-F1
#
_cell.length_a   1.000
_cell.length_b   1.000
_cell.length_c   1.000
_cell.angle_alpha   90.00
_cell.angle_beta   90.00
_cell.angle_gamma   90.00
#
_symmetry.space_group_name_H-M   'P 1'
#
loop_
_entity.id
_entity.type
_entity.pdbx_description
1 polymer ?
#
loop_
_entity_poly.entity_id
_entity_poly.type
_entity_poly.pdbx_seq_one_letter_code
_entity_poly.pdbx_strand_id
1 'polypeptide(L)'
;MSVKHTRIKRKLISVILIEKECFIPLIKNDDMDMVKLDSMSDYYSLPKNNWGIPEPGLSDNRATCFDNKNQAPDLVIVPGLAFDRGGNRLGRGKG
;
A
#
# COMPACT_ATOMS: atom_id res chain seq x y z
N MET A 1 -14.64 13.41 3.70
CA MET A 1 -13.57 13.55 4.70
C MET A 1 -12.23 13.51 3.95
N SER A 2 -11.64 14.67 3.65
CA SER A 2 -10.43 14.76 2.80
C SER A 2 -9.19 14.39 3.61
N VAL A 3 -8.44 13.39 3.15
CA VAL A 3 -7.20 12.92 3.80
C VAL A 3 -6.10 13.95 3.58
N LYS A 4 -5.91 14.88 4.53
CA LYS A 4 -4.94 15.99 4.45
C LYS A 4 -3.45 15.58 4.61
N HIS A 5 -3.10 14.29 4.57
CA HIS A 5 -1.75 13.78 4.88
C HIS A 5 -0.96 13.20 3.69
N THR A 6 -1.29 13.59 2.46
CA THR A 6 -0.77 12.97 1.23
C THR A 6 0.73 13.18 0.96
N ARG A 7 1.38 14.16 1.59
CA ARG A 7 2.80 14.50 1.31
C ARG A 7 3.82 13.49 1.87
N ILE A 8 3.57 12.92 3.05
CA ILE A 8 4.53 12.01 3.72
C ILE A 8 4.63 10.67 2.98
N LYS A 9 3.50 10.16 2.48
CA LYS A 9 3.44 8.86 1.79
C LYS A 9 4.24 8.83 0.48
N ARG A 10 4.18 9.89 -0.33
CA ARG A 10 4.86 9.94 -1.64
C ARG A 10 6.38 9.88 -1.53
N LYS A 11 6.93 10.60 -0.54
CA LYS A 11 8.39 10.66 -0.32
C LYS A 11 8.96 9.32 0.14
N LEU A 12 8.17 8.54 0.88
CA LEU A 12 8.57 7.22 1.36
C LEU A 12 8.63 6.20 0.21
N ILE A 13 7.60 6.16 -0.62
CA ILE A 13 7.55 5.26 -1.79
C ILE A 13 8.71 5.57 -2.75
N SER A 14 9.00 6.85 -3.01
CA SER A 14 10.10 7.24 -3.90
C SER A 14 11.48 6.83 -3.41
N VAL A 15 11.69 6.75 -2.09
CA VAL A 15 12.98 6.32 -1.51
C VAL A 15 13.10 4.80 -1.54
N ILE A 16 11.99 4.07 -1.33
CA ILE A 16 11.98 2.61 -1.32
C ILE A 16 12.22 2.03 -2.72
N LEU A 17 11.63 2.65 -3.75
CA LEU A 17 11.73 2.18 -5.15
C LEU A 17 13.12 2.33 -5.79
N ILE A 18 14.11 2.90 -5.11
CA ILE A 18 15.45 3.08 -5.71
C ILE A 18 16.18 1.72 -5.84
N GLU A 19 16.03 0.82 -4.86
CA GLU A 19 16.73 -0.48 -4.85
C GLU A 19 15.89 -1.63 -4.28
N LYS A 20 14.58 -1.44 -4.07
CA LYS A 20 13.73 -2.48 -3.48
C LYS A 20 12.48 -2.70 -4.31
N GLU A 21 12.00 -3.94 -4.28
CA GLU A 21 10.65 -4.24 -4.72
C GLU A 21 9.65 -3.61 -3.75
N CYS A 22 8.69 -2.87 -4.31
CA CYS A 22 7.65 -2.24 -3.54
C CYS A 22 6.30 -2.86 -3.91
N PHE A 23 5.50 -3.10 -2.89
CA PHE A 23 4.15 -3.62 -3.03
C PHE A 23 3.19 -2.66 -2.33
N ILE A 24 2.04 -2.44 -2.94
CA ILE A 24 0.96 -1.58 -2.42
C ILE A 24 -0.30 -2.41 -2.18
N PRO A 25 -1.14 -2.02 -1.21
CA PRO A 25 -2.38 -2.74 -0.94
C PRO A 25 -3.38 -2.59 -2.11
N LEU A 26 -4.01 -3.69 -2.48
CA LEU A 26 -5.16 -3.76 -3.37
C LEU A 26 -6.31 -4.45 -2.63
N ILE A 27 -7.42 -3.74 -2.46
CA ILE A 27 -8.60 -4.29 -1.78
C ILE A 27 -9.49 -4.97 -2.83
N LYS A 28 -9.71 -6.27 -2.66
CA LYS A 28 -10.64 -7.08 -3.48
C LYS A 28 -11.76 -7.55 -2.56
N ASN A 29 -12.93 -6.94 -2.68
CA ASN A 29 -14.07 -7.18 -1.76
C ASN A 29 -13.68 -6.87 -0.30
N ASP A 30 -13.69 -7.89 0.58
CA ASP A 30 -13.25 -7.77 1.97
C ASP A 30 -11.80 -8.27 2.19
N ASP A 31 -11.14 -8.77 1.15
CA ASP A 31 -9.74 -9.23 1.21
C ASP A 31 -8.76 -8.14 0.73
N MET A 32 -7.52 -8.22 1.21
CA MET A 32 -6.44 -7.33 0.82
C MET A 32 -5.25 -8.15 0.31
N ASP A 33 -4.84 -7.86 -0.93
CA ASP A 33 -3.58 -8.32 -1.50
C ASP A 33 -2.53 -7.20 -1.43
N MET A 34 -1.26 -7.58 -1.53
CA MET A 34 -0.13 -6.66 -1.74
C MET A 34 0.43 -6.89 -3.13
N VAL A 35 0.26 -5.93 -4.03
CA VAL A 35 0.60 -6.06 -5.45
C VAL A 35 1.77 -5.16 -5.85
N LYS A 36 2.57 -5.63 -6.81
CA LYS A 36 3.81 -4.96 -7.23
C LYS A 36 3.55 -3.55 -7.78
N LEU A 37 4.43 -2.62 -7.41
CA LEU A 37 4.49 -1.27 -7.94
C LEU A 37 5.82 -1.10 -8.68
N ASP A 38 5.76 -0.77 -9.97
CA ASP A 38 6.95 -0.80 -10.83
C ASP A 38 7.74 0.51 -10.78
N SER A 39 7.08 1.63 -10.53
CA SER A 39 7.73 2.94 -10.46
C SER A 39 6.87 4.02 -9.80
N MET A 40 7.47 5.19 -9.56
CA MET A 40 6.71 6.38 -9.18
C MET A 40 5.76 6.87 -10.28
N SER A 41 6.12 6.69 -11.55
CA SER A 41 5.25 7.05 -12.68
C SER A 41 4.00 6.16 -12.71
N ASP A 42 4.20 4.85 -12.49
CA ASP A 42 3.13 3.89 -12.30
C ASP A 42 2.22 4.29 -11.13
N TYR A 43 2.78 4.62 -9.97
CA TYR A 43 1.99 5.10 -8.83
C TYR A 43 1.12 6.33 -9.15
N TYR A 44 1.63 7.24 -9.99
CA TYR A 44 0.90 8.45 -10.37
C TYR A 44 -0.16 8.23 -11.44
N SER A 45 -0.08 7.16 -12.24
CA SER A 45 -1.09 6.81 -13.22
C SER A 45 -2.25 6.00 -12.63
N LEU A 46 -2.09 5.44 -11.42
CA LEU A 46 -3.13 4.66 -10.75
C LEU A 46 -4.44 5.45 -10.58
N PRO A 47 -5.60 4.82 -10.85
CA PRO A 47 -6.88 5.41 -10.51
C PRO A 47 -7.01 5.57 -8.99
N LYS A 48 -7.85 6.50 -8.56
CA LYS A 48 -8.15 6.70 -7.14
C LYS A 48 -9.46 6.05 -6.78
N ASN A 49 -9.48 5.36 -5.64
CA ASN A 49 -10.71 4.80 -5.08
C ASN A 49 -11.61 5.89 -4.46
N ASN A 50 -12.74 5.46 -3.88
CA ASN A 50 -13.73 6.35 -3.23
C ASN A 50 -13.15 7.17 -2.05
N TRP A 51 -11.96 6.83 -1.55
CA TRP A 51 -11.25 7.52 -0.49
C TRP A 51 -10.09 8.39 -1.00
N GLY A 52 -9.91 8.48 -2.32
CA GLY A 52 -8.84 9.27 -2.96
C GLY A 52 -7.46 8.61 -2.89
N ILE A 53 -7.39 7.31 -2.58
CA ILE A 53 -6.14 6.56 -2.49
C ILE A 53 -5.83 5.97 -3.88
N PRO A 54 -4.63 6.20 -4.45
CA PRO A 54 -4.21 5.54 -5.68
C PRO A 54 -4.08 4.03 -5.45
N GLU A 55 -4.82 3.23 -6.22
CA GLU A 55 -4.77 1.77 -6.18
C GLU A 55 -4.97 1.19 -7.59
N PRO A 56 -4.38 0.02 -7.91
CA PRO A 56 -4.62 -0.65 -9.19
C PRO A 56 -6.10 -0.99 -9.37
N GLY A 57 -6.54 -1.03 -10.63
CA GLY A 57 -7.89 -1.51 -10.94
C GLY A 57 -8.02 -3.00 -10.66
N LEU A 58 -9.22 -3.48 -10.33
CA LEU A 58 -9.46 -4.91 -10.08
C LEU A 58 -9.13 -5.83 -11.27
N SER A 59 -9.12 -5.28 -12.49
CA SER A 59 -8.71 -5.98 -13.71
C SER A 59 -7.20 -5.96 -13.97
N ASP A 60 -6.42 -5.25 -13.15
CA ASP A 60 -4.97 -5.14 -13.27
C ASP A 60 -4.31 -6.40 -12.65
N ASN A 61 -3.85 -7.31 -13.51
CA ASN A 61 -3.24 -8.58 -13.10
C ASN A 61 -1.75 -8.39 -12.75
N ARG A 62 -1.50 -7.79 -11.59
CA ARG A 62 -0.15 -7.61 -11.04
C ARG A 62 0.27 -8.79 -10.17
N ALA A 63 1.57 -9.06 -10.15
CA ALA A 63 2.15 -10.04 -9.23
C ALA A 63 1.92 -9.62 -7.77
N THR A 64 1.59 -10.60 -6.93
CA THR A 64 1.46 -10.42 -5.49
C THR A 64 2.79 -10.63 -4.79
N CYS A 65 2.97 -10.06 -3.60
CA CYS A 65 4.18 -10.33 -2.80
C CYS A 65 4.27 -11.78 -2.29
N PHE A 66 3.23 -12.61 -2.51
CA PHE A 66 3.18 -14.02 -2.10
C PHE A 66 3.31 -15.00 -3.27
N ASP A 67 3.40 -14.52 -4.52
CA ASP A 67 3.51 -15.38 -5.70
C ASP A 67 4.79 -16.23 -5.63
N ASN A 68 5.86 -15.67 -5.08
CA ASN A 68 7.03 -16.42 -4.65
C ASN A 68 6.74 -17.02 -3.27
N LYS A 69 6.10 -18.20 -3.24
CA LYS A 69 5.58 -18.90 -2.03
C LYS A 69 6.56 -19.07 -0.85
N ASN A 70 7.85 -18.74 -1.02
CA ASN A 70 8.89 -18.87 -0.01
C ASN A 70 9.48 -17.52 0.44
N GLN A 71 8.92 -16.38 0.03
CA GLN A 71 9.49 -15.07 0.33
C GLN A 71 8.42 -14.15 0.92
N ALA A 72 8.51 -13.91 2.22
CA ALA A 72 7.73 -12.88 2.90
C ALA A 72 8.34 -11.50 2.63
N PRO A 73 7.55 -10.41 2.70
CA PRO A 73 8.10 -9.07 2.62
C PRO A 73 9.07 -8.80 3.79
N ASP A 74 10.25 -8.24 3.49
CA ASP A 74 11.26 -7.90 4.50
C ASP A 74 10.80 -6.79 5.46
N LEU A 75 9.93 -5.90 4.98
CA LEU A 75 9.40 -4.76 5.73
C LEU A 75 7.97 -4.46 5.31
N VAL A 76 7.08 -4.33 6.30
CA VAL A 76 5.71 -3.87 6.09
C VAL A 76 5.48 -2.56 6.83
N ILE A 77 5.06 -1.53 6.09
CA ILE A 77 4.73 -0.23 6.66
C ILE A 77 3.22 -0.16 6.89
N VAL A 78 2.80 -0.34 8.13
CA VAL A 78 1.38 -0.46 8.49
C VAL A 78 0.77 0.91 8.80
N PRO A 79 -0.30 1.34 8.11
CA PRO A 79 -1.02 2.56 8.46
C PRO A 79 -1.93 2.37 9.68
N GLY A 80 -2.20 3.46 10.41
CA GLY A 80 -3.13 3.46 11.55
C GLY A 80 -3.67 4.87 11.84
N LEU A 81 -4.76 4.94 12.58
CA LEU A 81 -5.31 6.21 13.11
C LEU A 81 -4.51 6.69 14.32
N ALA A 82 -4.08 5.75 15.16
CA ALA A 82 -3.25 6.02 16.34
C ALA A 82 -2.35 4.83 16.63
N PHE A 83 -1.24 5.12 17.30
CA PHE A 83 -0.30 4.16 17.84
C PHE A 83 0.10 4.61 19.24
N ASP A 84 0.36 3.67 20.15
CA ASP A 84 0.93 3.97 21.46
C ASP A 84 2.39 3.48 21.58
N ARG A 85 3.02 3.74 22.73
CA ARG A 85 4.41 3.32 22.99
C ARG A 85 4.56 1.82 23.19
N GLY A 86 3.47 1.09 23.44
CA GLY A 86 3.45 -0.37 23.53
C GLY A 86 3.41 -1.05 22.16
N GLY A 87 3.31 -0.27 21.08
CA GLY A 87 3.18 -0.81 19.72
C GLY A 87 1.74 -1.20 19.36
N ASN A 88 0.74 -0.83 20.18
CA ASN A 88 -0.65 -1.07 19.82
C ASN A 88 -1.05 -0.15 18.67
N ARG A 89 -1.92 -0.65 17.78
CA ARG A 89 -2.41 0.06 16.60
C ARG A 89 -3.94 0.18 16.67
N LEU A 90 -4.45 1.39 16.44
CA LEU A 90 -5.86 1.62 16.16
C LEU A 90 -6.10 1.73 14.65
N GLY A 91 -6.81 0.76 14.09
CA GLY A 91 -7.22 0.72 12.68
C GLY A 91 -8.49 1.54 12.39
N ARG A 92 -9.12 1.28 11.23
CA ARG A 92 -10.41 1.87 10.84
C ARG A 92 -11.62 0.95 11.08
N GLY A 93 -11.42 -0.24 11.67
CA GLY A 93 -12.49 -1.16 12.07
C GLY A 93 -12.81 -2.31 11.11
N LYS A 94 -12.04 -2.46 10.01
CA LYS A 94 -12.09 -3.62 9.08
C LYS A 94 -10.92 -4.60 9.28
N GLY A 95 -10.15 -4.37 10.33
CA GLY A 95 -8.82 -4.94 10.67
C GLY A 95 -8.16 -3.97 11.65
#